data_AF-A0A128A1Z4-F1
#
_entry.id   AF-A0A128A1Z4-F1
#
_cell.length_a   1.000
_cell.length_b   1.000
_cell.length_c   1.000
_cell.angle_alpha   90.00
_cell.angle_beta   90.00
_cell.angle_gamma   90.00
#
_symmetry.space_group_name_H-M   'P 1'
#
loop_
_entity.id
_entity.type
_entity.pdbx_description
1 polymer ?
#
loop_
_entity_poly.entity_id
_entity_poly.type
_entity_poly.pdbx_seq_one_letter_code
_entity_poly.pdbx_strand_id
1 'polypeptide(L)' 'MTISTDDGNRIPGDRIIKWSNTPMSIEDIGKILLLMWENEDLRHPPPQRGARMLLDFINELFDTRKITDDLLHKYYLK' A
#
# COMPACT_ATOMS: atom_id res chain seq x y z
N MET A 1 1.22 12.95 8.15
CA MET A 1 0.86 12.75 6.73
C MET A 1 -0.59 12.33 6.68
N THR A 2 -1.37 12.86 5.74
CA THR A 2 -2.83 12.63 5.70
C THR A 2 -3.21 12.13 4.32
N ILE A 3 -3.82 10.95 4.28
CA ILE A 3 -4.55 10.46 3.10
C ILE A 3 -5.94 11.13 3.14
N SER A 4 -6.34 11.77 2.06
CA SER A 4 -7.65 12.39 1.92
C SER A 4 -8.26 12.06 0.56
N THR A 5 -9.55 12.37 0.41
CA THR A 5 -10.29 12.13 -0.84
C THR A 5 -11.06 13.37 -1.23
N ASP A 6 -11.06 13.70 -2.52
CA ASP A 6 -12.02 14.62 -3.14
C ASP A 6 -13.00 13.84 -4.02
N ASP A 7 -14.13 14.47 -4.35
CA ASP A 7 -15.09 13.91 -5.31
C ASP A 7 -14.50 13.90 -6.72
N GLY A 8 -14.56 12.73 -7.36
CA GLY A 8 -14.25 12.58 -8.77
C GLY A 8 -15.47 12.85 -9.65
N ASN A 9 -15.27 12.82 -10.96
CA ASN A 9 -16.31 13.11 -11.94
C ASN A 9 -16.53 11.99 -12.98
N ARG A 10 -15.84 10.84 -12.85
CA ARG A 10 -15.93 9.76 -13.84
C ARG A 10 -17.18 8.92 -13.72
N ILE A 11 -17.56 8.58 -12.48
CA ILE A 11 -18.75 7.77 -12.16
C ILE A 11 -19.34 8.24 -10.82
N PRO A 12 -20.63 7.95 -10.53
CA PRO A 12 -21.19 8.22 -9.21
C PRO A 12 -20.36 7.56 -8.10
N GLY A 13 -19.89 8.35 -7.14
CA GLY A 13 -19.04 7.89 -6.05
C GLY A 13 -17.55 7.73 -6.40
N ASP A 14 -17.12 8.21 -7.57
CA ASP A 14 -15.70 8.34 -7.92
C ASP A 14 -14.97 9.21 -6.89
N ARG A 15 -13.73 8.84 -6.57
CA ARG A 15 -12.92 9.53 -5.56
C ARG A 15 -11.52 9.75 -6.08
N ILE A 16 -11.04 10.98 -5.94
CA ILE A 16 -9.64 11.32 -6.16
C ILE A 16 -8.90 11.12 -4.85
N ILE A 17 -8.04 10.10 -4.79
CA ILE A 17 -7.21 9.85 -3.61
C ILE A 17 -6.03 10.83 -3.61
N LYS A 18 -5.80 11.51 -2.49
CA LYS A 18 -4.72 12.48 -2.33
C LYS A 18 -3.79 12.09 -1.19
N TRP A 19 -2.51 12.37 -1.41
CA TRP A 19 -1.47 12.35 -0.40
C TRP A 19 -0.94 13.76 -0.19
N SER A 20 -1.12 14.32 1.01
CA SER A 20 -0.69 15.69 1.32
C SER A 20 -1.20 16.73 0.31
N ASN A 21 -2.49 16.65 -0.05
CA ASN A 21 -3.17 17.47 -1.07
C ASN A 21 -2.74 17.26 -2.53
N THR A 22 -1.81 16.36 -2.81
CA THR A 22 -1.46 15.96 -4.18
C THR A 22 -2.25 14.72 -4.60
N PRO A 23 -3.02 14.76 -5.70
CA PRO A 23 -3.66 13.56 -6.26
C PRO A 23 -2.63 12.47 -6.55
N MET A 24 -2.93 11.23 -6.15
CA MET A 24 -2.12 10.07 -6.48
C MET A 24 -2.69 9.36 -7.70
N SER A 25 -1.83 9.08 -8.67
CA SER A 25 -2.13 8.18 -9.78
C SER A 25 -1.77 6.73 -9.43
N ILE A 26 -2.26 5.78 -10.24
CA ILE A 26 -1.86 4.36 -10.12
C ILE A 26 -0.35 4.21 -10.38
N GLU A 27 0.23 5.03 -11.25
CA GLU A 27 1.67 5.05 -11.51
C GLU A 27 2.46 5.42 -10.26
N ASP A 28 1.98 6.40 -9.48
CA ASP A 28 2.62 6.79 -8.21
C ASP A 28 2.60 5.66 -7.19
N ILE A 29 1.49 4.91 -7.11
CA ILE A 29 1.42 3.70 -6.27
C ILE A 29 2.44 2.66 -6.72
N GLY A 30 2.57 2.42 -8.03
CA GLY A 30 3.58 1.51 -8.58
C GLY A 30 5.01 1.90 -8.20
N LYS A 31 5.34 3.20 -8.30
CA LYS A 31 6.66 3.73 -7.89
C LYS A 31 6.91 3.56 -6.39
N ILE A 32 5.90 3.82 -5.55
CA ILE A 32 6.00 3.63 -4.09
C ILE A 32 6.25 2.16 -3.76
N LEU A 33 5.51 1.24 -4.38
CA LEU A 33 5.67 -0.21 -4.16
C LEU A 33 7.09 -0.68 -4.53
N LEU A 34 7.64 -0.20 -5.64
CA LEU A 34 9.01 -0.54 -6.04
C LEU A 34 10.02 -0.11 -4.97
N LEU A 35 9.94 1.15 -4.52
CA LEU A 35 10.83 1.67 -3.46
C LEU A 35 10.67 0.90 -2.16
N MET A 36 9.43 0.50 -1.80
CA MET A 36 9.20 -0.30 -0.61
C MET A 36 9.79 -1.70 -0.74
N TRP A 37 9.61 -2.39 -1.87
CA TRP A 37 10.18 -3.71 -2.11
C TRP A 37 11.70 -3.70 -2.07
N GLU A 38 12.35 -2.75 -2.76
CA GLU A 38 13.80 -2.58 -2.73
C GLU A 38 14.31 -2.39 -1.30
N ASN A 39 13.60 -1.58 -0.50
CA ASN A 39 13.97 -1.32 0.88
C ASN A 39 13.69 -2.51 1.82
N GLU A 40 12.63 -3.29 1.58
CA GLU A 40 12.35 -4.52 2.33
C GLU A 40 13.36 -5.62 2.00
N ASP A 41 13.71 -5.82 0.72
CA ASP A 41 14.75 -6.78 0.33
C ASP A 41 16.13 -6.40 0.89
N LEU A 42 16.43 -5.11 1.02
CA LEU A 42 17.65 -4.64 1.68
C LEU A 42 17.66 -4.96 3.19
N ARG A 43 16.51 -4.76 3.88
CA ARG A 43 16.37 -5.07 5.31
C ARG A 43 16.32 -6.57 5.58
N HIS A 44 15.76 -7.33 4.66
CA HIS A 44 15.54 -8.77 4.74
C HIS A 44 16.16 -9.48 3.53
N PRO A 45 17.50 -9.46 3.41
CA PRO A 45 18.18 -10.07 2.28
C PRO A 45 17.94 -11.58 2.25
N PRO A 46 18.19 -12.23 1.11
CA PRO A 46 18.05 -13.68 0.98
C PRO A 46 18.68 -14.43 2.18
N PRO A 47 17.98 -15.41 2.77
CA PRO A 47 16.75 -16.04 2.28
C PRO A 47 15.43 -15.39 2.74
N GLN A 48 15.45 -14.21 3.39
CA GLN A 48 14.31 -13.68 4.13
C GLN A 48 13.21 -13.00 3.27
N ARG A 49 13.40 -12.89 1.95
CA ARG A 49 12.39 -12.50 0.93
C ARG A 49 11.52 -11.30 1.35
N GLY A 50 12.14 -10.17 1.74
CA GLY A 50 11.42 -8.99 2.24
C GLY A 50 10.32 -8.49 1.30
N ALA A 51 10.61 -8.34 0.01
CA ALA A 51 9.60 -7.92 -0.97
C ALA A 51 8.42 -8.89 -1.07
N ARG A 52 8.67 -10.19 -0.83
CA ARG A 52 7.60 -11.19 -0.82
C ARG A 52 6.65 -11.01 0.34
N MET A 53 7.17 -10.69 1.53
CA MET A 53 6.34 -10.40 2.70
C MET A 53 5.38 -9.23 2.44
N LEU A 54 5.88 -8.15 1.83
CA LEU A 54 5.04 -7.01 1.45
C LEU A 54 3.98 -7.39 0.41
N LEU A 55 4.33 -8.20 -0.59
CA LEU A 55 3.37 -8.69 -1.57
C LEU A 55 2.25 -9.53 -0.92
N ASP A 56 2.60 -10.41 0.01
CA ASP A 56 1.62 -11.25 0.71
C ASP A 56 0.66 -10.39 1.56
N PHE A 57 1.15 -9.35 2.23
CA PHE A 57 0.31 -8.35 2.91
C PHE A 57 -0.66 -7.65 1.96
N ILE A 58 -0.19 -7.20 0.79
CA ILE A 58 -1.03 -6.52 -0.21
C ILE A 58 -2.10 -7.46 -0.76
N ASN A 59 -1.78 -8.73 -1.00
CA ASN A 59 -2.75 -9.72 -1.46
C ASN A 59 -3.85 -9.96 -0.41
N GLU A 60 -3.50 -10.09 0.86
CA GLU A 60 -4.48 -10.28 1.92
C GLU A 60 -5.35 -9.02 2.15
N LEU A 61 -4.75 -7.83 2.04
CA LEU A 61 -5.50 -6.58 2.02
C LEU A 61 -6.44 -6.51 0.81
N PHE A 62 -6.00 -7.01 -0.35
CA PHE A 62 -6.84 -7.09 -1.53
C PHE A 62 -8.02 -8.03 -1.29
N ASP A 63 -7.80 -9.21 -0.73
CA ASP A 63 -8.89 -10.16 -0.50
C ASP A 63 -9.90 -9.67 0.55
N THR A 64 -9.41 -9.06 1.63
CA THR A 64 -10.25 -8.66 2.77
C THR A 64 -10.84 -7.25 2.66
N ARG A 65 -10.23 -6.38 1.86
CA ARG A 65 -10.52 -4.93 1.77
C ARG A 65 -10.47 -4.21 3.14
N LYS A 66 -9.71 -4.74 4.11
CA LYS A 66 -9.68 -4.24 5.48
C LYS A 66 -8.27 -4.23 6.03
N ILE A 67 -7.93 -3.15 6.73
CA ILE A 67 -6.74 -3.10 7.60
C ILE A 67 -7.23 -3.38 9.02
N THR A 68 -6.86 -4.53 9.57
CA THR A 68 -7.21 -4.96 10.93
C THR A 68 -5.96 -5.06 11.79
N ASP A 69 -6.10 -4.99 13.12
CA ASP A 69 -4.95 -5.18 14.02
C ASP A 69 -4.32 -6.57 13.83
N ASP A 70 -5.12 -7.62 13.61
CA ASP A 70 -4.61 -8.97 13.32
C ASP A 70 -3.76 -9.01 12.05
N LEU A 71 -4.18 -8.32 10.99
CA LEU A 71 -3.40 -8.19 9.76
C LEU A 71 -2.07 -7.47 10.04
N LEU A 72 -2.11 -6.37 10.80
CA LEU A 72 -0.90 -5.61 11.11
C LEU A 72 0.09 -6.42 11.98
N HIS A 73 -0.39 -7.15 12.99
CA HIS A 73 0.44 -8.01 13.83
C HIS A 73 1.05 -9.16 13.03
N LYS A 74 0.30 -9.79 12.13
CA LYS A 74 0.78 -10.91 11.29
C LYS A 74 2.01 -10.54 10.47
N TYR A 75 2.10 -9.30 10.01
CA TYR A 75 3.21 -8.79 9.21
C TYR A 75 4.15 -7.85 10.01
N TYR A 76 4.06 -7.85 11.34
CA TYR A 76 4.93 -7.06 12.23
C TYR A 76 4.93 -5.55 11.96
N LEU A 77 3.78 -5.00 11.54
CA LEU A 77 3.62 -3.58 11.21
C LEU A 77 3.13 -2.73 12.39
N LYS A 78 2.78 -3.36 13.52
CA LYS A 78 2.32 -2.74 14.76
C LYS A 78 2.58 -3.64 15.96
#